data_AF-A0A3M1KQD2-F1
#
_entry.id   AF-A0A3M1KQD2-F1
#
_cell.length_a   1.000
_cell.length_b   1.000
_cell.length_c   1.000
_cell.angle_alpha   90.00
_cell.angle_beta   90.00
_cell.angle_gamma   90.00
#
_symmetry.space_group_name_H-M   'P 1'
#
loop_
_entity.id
_entity.type
_entity.pdbx_description
1 polymer ?
#
loop_
_entity_poly.entity_id
_entity_poly.type
_entity_poly.pdbx_seq_one_letter_code
_entity_poly.pdbx_strand_id
1 'polypeptide(L)'
;MFIQMLLNPDTTAKDNSKTNLSPHKSLQKRLQLKAKVAEVYAKLLAYLRWNLLEIANNLANNSVLFSAESIFFLELSEIRRLIRDPNWQLPEDIISRRENIIKQHQNLRSVPYIVYGFPNQVINNQPIDLINKQKDKLQFHGIGASPGKVRGKVKIIHSLQTREQIDKDTILVLPYTDAGWSPLLARAGGIISEVGGRLSHGAIVAREYKIPAVMDIAHATELLIDGQIVEIDGQQGIVKIVENSTNTSEK
;
A
#
# COMPACT_ATOMS: atom_id res chain seq x y z
N MET A 1 -17.07 11.46 -1.39
CA MET A 1 -17.42 12.07 -2.71
C MET A 1 -17.57 11.00 -3.81
N PHE A 2 -17.22 9.74 -3.53
CA PHE A 2 -17.42 8.57 -4.41
C PHE A 2 -18.88 8.12 -4.62
N ILE A 3 -19.78 8.30 -3.63
CA ILE A 3 -21.18 7.84 -3.73
C ILE A 3 -21.99 8.66 -4.76
N GLN A 4 -21.64 9.94 -4.96
CA GLN A 4 -22.41 10.83 -5.82
C GLN A 4 -22.17 10.61 -7.33
N MET A 5 -21.17 9.79 -7.69
CA MET A 5 -20.84 9.46 -9.08
C MET A 5 -21.53 8.19 -9.58
N LEU A 6 -22.11 7.38 -8.68
CA LEU A 6 -22.78 6.11 -9.04
C LEU A 6 -24.28 6.26 -9.35
N LEU A 7 -24.90 7.40 -9.02
CA LEU A 7 -26.37 7.53 -9.02
C LEU A 7 -26.98 8.26 -10.22
N ASN A 8 -26.21 8.72 -11.21
CA ASN A 8 -26.79 9.34 -12.42
C ASN A 8 -25.93 9.07 -13.66
N PRO A 9 -26.31 8.12 -14.52
CA PRO A 9 -25.83 8.07 -15.89
C PRO A 9 -26.70 9.00 -16.76
N ASP A 10 -26.03 9.81 -17.57
CA ASP A 10 -26.56 10.57 -18.70
C ASP A 10 -27.49 11.77 -18.45
N THR A 11 -26.98 12.96 -18.80
CA THR A 11 -27.73 13.86 -19.68
C THR A 11 -26.79 14.42 -20.76
N THR A 12 -27.03 13.98 -21.98
CA THR A 12 -26.49 14.53 -23.21
C THR A 12 -27.15 15.87 -23.51
N ALA A 13 -26.36 16.95 -23.59
CA ALA A 13 -26.76 18.15 -24.33
C ALA A 13 -25.50 18.79 -24.93
N LYS A 14 -25.48 18.87 -26.27
CA LYS A 14 -24.51 19.63 -27.05
C LYS A 14 -24.64 21.11 -26.67
N ASP A 15 -23.55 21.74 -26.26
CA ASP A 15 -23.43 23.19 -26.37
C ASP A 15 -21.98 23.59 -26.66
N ASN A 16 -21.80 24.20 -27.83
CA ASN A 16 -20.55 24.78 -28.32
C ASN A 16 -20.45 26.19 -27.77
N SER A 17 -19.96 26.34 -26.54
CA SER A 17 -19.47 27.62 -26.05
C SER A 17 -18.17 27.38 -25.28
N LYS A 18 -17.18 28.24 -25.50
CA LYS A 18 -15.91 28.22 -24.76
C LYS A 18 -16.21 28.54 -23.30
N THR A 19 -16.66 27.54 -22.52
CA THR A 19 -16.93 27.71 -21.10
C THR A 19 -15.59 27.77 -20.39
N ASN A 20 -15.22 28.95 -19.91
CA ASN A 20 -14.24 29.12 -18.85
C ASN A 20 -14.79 28.36 -17.63
N LEU A 21 -14.46 27.06 -17.52
CA LEU A 21 -14.86 26.25 -16.39
C LEU A 21 -14.33 26.92 -15.12
N SER A 22 -15.18 27.08 -14.12
CA SER A 22 -14.74 27.58 -12.82
C SER A 22 -13.52 26.77 -12.34
N PRO A 23 -12.56 27.38 -11.63
CA PRO A 23 -11.33 26.70 -11.21
C PRO A 23 -11.58 25.33 -10.56
N HIS A 24 -12.68 25.23 -9.81
CA HIS A 24 -13.15 24.02 -9.15
C HIS A 24 -13.56 22.89 -10.13
N LYS A 25 -14.31 23.22 -11.20
CA LYS A 25 -14.71 22.24 -12.22
C LYS A 25 -13.53 21.79 -13.08
N SER A 26 -12.61 22.70 -13.39
CA SER A 26 -11.37 22.37 -14.12
C SER A 26 -10.48 21.42 -13.31
N LEU A 27 -10.35 21.67 -12.01
CA LEU A 27 -9.61 20.79 -11.09
C LEU A 27 -10.25 19.41 -10.98
N GLN A 28 -11.57 19.33 -10.77
CA GLN A 28 -12.29 18.05 -10.71
C GLN A 28 -12.09 17.23 -11.99
N LYS A 29 -12.19 17.87 -13.17
CA LYS A 29 -11.96 17.20 -14.45
C LYS A 29 -10.54 16.61 -14.55
N ARG A 30 -9.52 17.32 -14.04
CA ARG A 30 -8.13 16.83 -13.99
C ARG A 30 -7.94 15.68 -13.01
N LEU A 31 -8.58 15.73 -11.85
CA LEU A 31 -8.55 14.64 -10.87
C LEU A 31 -9.22 13.38 -11.42
N GLN A 32 -10.37 13.53 -12.09
CA GLN A 32 -11.06 12.44 -12.78
C GLN A 32 -10.21 11.86 -13.90
N LEU A 33 -9.54 12.69 -14.69
CA LEU A 33 -8.62 12.22 -15.73
C LEU A 33 -7.45 11.42 -15.14
N LYS A 34 -6.82 11.90 -14.05
CA LYS A 34 -5.77 11.15 -13.34
C LYS A 34 -6.28 9.79 -12.88
N ALA A 35 -7.47 9.73 -12.27
CA ALA A 35 -8.07 8.48 -11.84
C ALA A 35 -8.36 7.55 -13.02
N LYS A 36 -8.84 8.08 -14.15
CA LYS A 36 -9.12 7.30 -15.35
C LYS A 36 -7.86 6.70 -15.97
N VAL A 37 -6.77 7.46 -16.00
CA VAL A 37 -5.46 6.96 -16.46
C VAL A 37 -4.99 5.79 -15.58
N ALA A 38 -5.10 5.93 -14.25
CA ALA A 38 -4.76 4.85 -13.33
C ALA A 38 -5.63 3.60 -13.54
N GLU A 39 -6.94 3.77 -13.76
CA GLU A 39 -7.87 2.67 -14.05
C GLU A 39 -7.49 1.93 -15.34
N VAL A 40 -7.21 2.65 -16.43
CA VAL A 40 -6.81 2.05 -17.71
C VAL A 40 -5.50 1.29 -17.57
N TYR A 41 -4.52 1.85 -16.86
CA TYR A 41 -3.24 1.20 -16.61
C TYR A 41 -3.40 -0.09 -15.78
N ALA A 42 -4.22 -0.05 -14.72
CA ALA A 42 -4.53 -1.23 -13.92
C ALA A 42 -5.24 -2.33 -14.73
N LYS A 43 -6.19 -1.96 -15.59
CA LYS A 43 -6.85 -2.91 -16.51
C LYS A 43 -5.86 -3.53 -17.48
N LEU A 44 -4.96 -2.74 -18.07
CA LEU A 44 -3.92 -3.24 -18.96
C LEU A 44 -3.03 -4.27 -18.26
N LEU A 45 -2.58 -3.96 -17.03
CA LEU A 45 -1.78 -4.90 -16.23
C LEU A 45 -2.55 -6.17 -15.86
N ALA A 46 -3.85 -6.08 -15.59
CA ALA A 46 -4.70 -7.24 -15.33
C ALA A 46 -4.80 -8.15 -16.56
N TYR A 47 -5.07 -7.58 -17.73
CA TYR A 47 -5.07 -8.34 -18.98
C TYR A 47 -3.71 -8.96 -19.28
N LEU A 48 -2.61 -8.21 -19.10
CA LEU A 48 -1.27 -8.74 -19.27
C LEU A 48 -1.02 -9.92 -18.33
N ARG A 49 -1.40 -9.79 -17.05
CA ARG A 49 -1.28 -10.87 -16.06
C ARG A 49 -2.04 -12.12 -16.50
N TRP A 50 -3.28 -11.99 -16.96
CA TRP A 50 -4.07 -13.15 -17.41
C TRP A 50 -3.43 -13.85 -18.61
N ASN A 51 -2.94 -13.08 -19.59
CA ASN A 51 -2.22 -13.65 -20.74
C ASN A 51 -0.94 -14.38 -20.30
N LEU A 52 -0.17 -13.80 -19.38
CA LEU A 52 1.03 -14.43 -18.83
C LEU A 52 0.70 -15.72 -18.07
N LEU A 53 -0.39 -15.74 -17.29
CA LEU A 53 -0.81 -16.94 -16.57
C LEU A 53 -1.22 -18.07 -17.52
N GLU A 54 -1.92 -17.75 -18.62
CA GLU A 54 -2.25 -18.76 -19.64
C GLU A 54 -0.99 -19.31 -20.32
N ILE A 55 -0.04 -18.45 -20.67
CA ILE A 55 1.27 -18.87 -21.20
C ILE A 55 1.99 -19.76 -20.19
N ALA A 56 1.97 -19.37 -18.91
CA ALA A 56 2.63 -20.12 -17.85
C ALA A 56 2.03 -21.52 -17.66
N ASN A 57 0.70 -21.62 -17.69
CA ASN A 57 -0.01 -22.90 -17.64
C ASN A 57 0.38 -23.80 -18.82
N ASN A 58 0.46 -23.25 -20.02
CA ASN A 58 0.90 -24.01 -21.20
C ASN A 58 2.35 -24.50 -21.07
N LEU A 59 3.27 -23.64 -20.63
CA LEU A 59 4.68 -24.00 -20.42
C LEU A 59 4.85 -25.03 -19.30
N ALA A 60 4.07 -24.94 -18.22
CA ALA A 60 4.09 -25.92 -17.14
C ALA A 60 3.56 -27.28 -17.60
N ASN A 61 2.46 -27.31 -18.38
CA ASN A 61 1.92 -28.55 -18.95
C ASN A 61 2.92 -29.24 -19.90
N ASN A 62 3.73 -28.45 -20.60
CA ASN A 62 4.80 -28.95 -21.47
C ASN A 62 6.11 -29.26 -20.73
N SER A 63 6.12 -29.23 -19.39
CA SER A 63 7.29 -29.46 -18.53
C SER A 63 8.47 -28.51 -18.78
N VAL A 64 8.22 -27.35 -19.40
CA VAL A 64 9.23 -26.28 -19.60
C VAL A 64 9.43 -25.47 -18.32
N LEU A 65 8.36 -25.29 -17.54
CA LEU A 65 8.39 -24.70 -16.20
C LEU A 65 7.93 -25.73 -15.16
N PHE A 66 8.47 -25.62 -13.95
CA PHE A 66 8.05 -26.46 -12.82
C PHE A 66 6.62 -26.14 -12.36
N SER A 67 6.27 -24.85 -12.32
CA SER A 67 4.91 -24.39 -12.02
C SER A 67 4.56 -23.14 -12.84
N ALA A 68 3.26 -22.84 -12.95
CA ALA A 68 2.81 -21.60 -13.58
C ALA A 68 3.28 -20.35 -12.82
N GLU A 69 3.56 -20.45 -11.52
CA GLU A 69 4.07 -19.34 -10.71
C GLU A 69 5.52 -18.99 -11.05
N SER A 70 6.30 -19.95 -11.57
CA SER A 70 7.68 -19.74 -11.95
C SER A 70 7.86 -18.63 -12.99
N ILE A 71 6.83 -18.34 -13.79
CA ILE A 71 6.87 -17.27 -14.80
C ILE A 71 7.14 -15.89 -14.19
N PHE A 72 6.77 -15.66 -12.92
CA PHE A 72 6.97 -14.37 -12.26
C PHE A 72 8.43 -14.10 -11.87
N PHE A 73 9.30 -15.09 -12.00
CA PHE A 73 10.74 -14.95 -11.84
C PHE A 73 11.48 -14.78 -13.18
N LEU A 74 10.75 -14.68 -14.29
CA LEU A 74 11.33 -14.52 -15.61
C LEU A 74 11.18 -13.10 -16.13
N GLU A 75 12.16 -12.66 -16.93
CA GLU A 75 12.07 -11.42 -17.67
C GLU A 75 11.21 -11.59 -18.93
N LEU A 76 10.57 -10.51 -19.38
CA LEU A 76 9.72 -10.55 -20.57
C LEU A 76 10.49 -11.00 -21.83
N SER A 77 11.79 -10.71 -21.90
CA SER A 77 12.69 -11.16 -22.96
C SER A 77 12.87 -12.69 -22.97
N GLU A 78 13.01 -13.30 -21.79
CA GLU A 78 13.15 -14.75 -21.61
C GLU A 78 11.85 -15.48 -21.93
N ILE A 79 10.71 -14.96 -21.45
CA ILE A 79 9.38 -15.49 -21.79
C ILE A 79 9.17 -15.47 -23.30
N ARG A 80 9.53 -14.36 -23.97
CA ARG A 80 9.43 -14.26 -25.43
C ARG A 80 10.35 -15.24 -26.16
N ARG A 81 11.53 -15.54 -25.61
CA ARG A 81 12.45 -16.53 -26.19
C ARG A 81 11.90 -17.94 -26.06
N LEU A 82 11.37 -18.33 -24.89
CA LEU A 82 10.71 -19.63 -24.69
C LEU A 82 9.59 -19.89 -25.69
N ILE A 83 8.83 -18.86 -26.05
CA ILE A 83 7.73 -18.97 -27.00
C ILE A 83 8.22 -19.07 -28.45
N ARG A 84 9.30 -18.36 -28.80
CA ARG A 84 9.74 -18.21 -30.20
C ARG A 84 10.75 -19.27 -30.64
N ASP A 85 11.58 -19.75 -29.73
CA ASP A 85 12.65 -20.70 -30.02
C ASP A 85 12.44 -22.00 -29.21
N PRO A 86 11.89 -23.06 -29.83
CA PRO A 86 11.64 -24.33 -29.15
C PRO A 86 12.89 -25.02 -28.62
N ASN A 87 14.07 -24.68 -29.15
CA ASN A 87 15.35 -25.27 -28.72
C ASN A 87 15.99 -24.47 -27.59
N TRP A 88 15.51 -23.26 -27.32
CA TRP A 88 16.04 -22.43 -26.26
C TRP A 88 15.51 -22.89 -24.91
N GLN A 89 16.44 -23.13 -23.98
CA GLN A 89 16.13 -23.52 -22.61
C GLN A 89 16.54 -22.42 -21.64
N LEU A 90 15.80 -22.33 -20.54
CA LEU A 90 16.19 -21.47 -19.44
C LEU A 90 17.54 -21.91 -18.87
N PRO A 91 18.43 -20.98 -18.51
CA PRO A 91 19.61 -21.32 -17.73
C PRO A 91 19.22 -22.07 -16.45
N GLU A 92 20.02 -23.08 -16.09
CA GLU A 92 19.85 -23.79 -14.83
C GLU A 92 19.83 -22.82 -13.64
N ASP A 93 19.01 -23.11 -12.65
CA ASP A 93 18.85 -22.36 -11.40
C ASP A 93 18.39 -20.90 -11.50
N ILE A 94 18.08 -20.37 -12.68
CA ILE A 94 17.71 -18.95 -12.83
C ILE A 94 16.49 -18.56 -11.97
N ILE A 95 15.48 -19.42 -11.95
CA ILE A 95 14.26 -19.23 -11.14
C ILE A 95 14.62 -19.30 -9.66
N SER A 96 15.27 -20.37 -9.21
CA SER A 96 15.69 -20.57 -7.81
C SER A 96 16.55 -19.41 -7.31
N ARG A 97 17.47 -18.91 -8.13
CA ARG A 97 18.31 -17.76 -7.82
C ARG A 97 17.48 -16.49 -7.62
N ARG A 98 16.56 -16.17 -8.53
CA ARG A 98 15.72 -14.97 -8.44
C ARG A 98 14.69 -15.06 -7.32
N GLU A 99 14.15 -16.25 -7.06
CA GLU A 99 13.34 -16.53 -5.88
C GLU A 99 14.09 -16.20 -4.58
N ASN A 100 15.34 -16.66 -4.46
CA ASN A 100 16.16 -16.40 -3.27
C ASN A 100 16.46 -14.90 -3.11
N ILE A 101 16.74 -14.19 -4.20
CA ILE A 101 16.93 -12.73 -4.18
C ILE A 101 15.66 -12.03 -3.68
N ILE A 102 14.48 -12.41 -4.18
CA ILE A 102 13.21 -11.81 -3.74
C ILE A 102 12.94 -12.11 -2.26
N LYS A 103 13.19 -13.34 -1.80
CA LYS A 103 13.08 -13.69 -0.37
C LYS A 103 14.03 -12.87 0.50
N GLN A 104 15.27 -12.64 0.04
CA GLN A 104 16.22 -11.75 0.73
C GLN A 104 15.70 -10.31 0.78
N HIS A 105 15.16 -9.80 -0.32
CA HIS A 105 14.60 -8.45 -0.39
C HIS A 105 13.36 -8.27 0.49
N GLN A 106 12.52 -9.31 0.65
CA GLN A 106 11.38 -9.29 1.57
C GLN A 106 11.79 -9.11 3.04
N ASN A 107 13.02 -9.50 3.39
CA ASN A 107 13.57 -9.32 4.73
C ASN A 107 14.22 -7.93 4.93
N LEU A 108 14.28 -7.10 3.90
CA LEU A 108 14.78 -5.72 4.03
C LEU A 108 13.75 -4.87 4.75
N ARG A 109 14.14 -4.30 5.89
CA ARG A 109 13.26 -3.47 6.73
C ARG A 109 13.03 -2.06 6.18
N SER A 110 13.96 -1.56 5.37
CA SER A 110 13.88 -0.20 4.83
C SER A 110 14.51 -0.11 3.45
N VAL A 111 13.82 0.59 2.54
CA VAL A 111 14.36 0.97 1.24
C VAL A 111 14.90 2.41 1.36
N PRO A 112 16.16 2.68 0.97
CA PRO A 112 16.70 4.03 1.00
C PRO A 112 15.94 4.95 0.04
N TYR A 113 15.65 6.18 0.49
CA TYR A 113 14.99 7.20 -0.33
C TYR A 113 15.85 7.68 -1.50
N ILE A 114 17.18 7.63 -1.34
CA ILE A 114 18.15 8.06 -2.34
C ILE A 114 19.22 6.97 -2.45
N VAL A 115 19.44 6.50 -3.67
CA VAL A 115 20.55 5.59 -4.01
C VAL A 115 21.44 6.32 -4.99
N TYR A 116 22.73 6.45 -4.65
CA TYR A 116 23.73 7.03 -5.54
C TYR A 116 24.80 5.99 -5.85
N GLY A 117 25.12 5.82 -7.13
CA GLY A 117 26.08 4.82 -7.59
C GLY A 117 25.65 3.39 -7.26
N PHE A 118 26.63 2.52 -6.98
CA PHE A 118 26.38 1.19 -6.45
C PHE A 118 26.31 1.29 -4.93
N PRO A 119 25.14 1.08 -4.30
CA PRO A 119 25.07 1.05 -2.85
C PRO A 119 25.95 -0.10 -2.37
N ASN A 120 27.06 0.22 -1.69
CA ASN A 120 27.76 -0.79 -0.90
C ASN A 120 26.70 -1.41 0.03
N GLN A 121 26.69 -2.74 0.16
CA GLN A 121 25.69 -3.56 0.88
C GLN A 121 25.55 -3.26 2.39
N VAL A 122 25.99 -2.10 2.80
CA VAL A 122 25.79 -1.51 4.10
C VAL A 122 24.37 -0.90 4.11
N ILE A 123 23.35 -1.73 3.99
CA ILE A 123 22.06 -1.44 4.63
C ILE A 123 22.32 -1.71 6.11
N ASN A 124 23.06 -0.79 6.73
CA ASN A 124 23.41 -0.87 8.14
C ASN A 124 22.11 -1.06 8.92
N ASN A 125 22.19 -1.89 9.97
CA ASN A 125 21.18 -2.08 11.02
C ASN A 125 20.80 -0.78 11.79
N GLN A 126 21.04 0.40 11.22
CA GLN A 126 20.62 1.71 11.73
C GLN A 126 19.14 1.82 12.08
N PRO A 127 18.18 1.10 11.44
CA PRO A 127 16.79 1.13 11.91
C PRO A 127 16.66 0.59 13.34
N ILE A 128 17.38 -0.48 13.71
CA ILE A 128 17.15 -1.17 14.99
C ILE A 128 17.49 -0.27 16.18
N ASP A 129 18.61 0.45 16.13
CA ASP A 129 19.00 1.36 17.21
C ASP A 129 18.06 2.57 17.32
N LEU A 130 17.57 3.07 16.19
CA LEU A 130 16.61 4.18 16.15
C LEU A 130 15.23 3.75 16.66
N ILE A 131 14.76 2.57 16.25
CA ILE A 131 13.50 1.97 16.71
C ILE A 131 13.59 1.68 18.21
N ASN A 132 14.67 1.05 18.68
CA ASN A 132 14.88 0.78 20.11
C ASN A 132 14.90 2.06 20.94
N LYS A 133 15.55 3.13 20.46
CA LYS A 133 15.51 4.46 21.12
C LYS A 133 14.14 5.12 21.10
N GLN A 134 13.27 4.75 20.18
CA GLN A 134 11.92 5.32 20.05
C GLN A 134 10.83 4.46 20.70
N LYS A 135 11.12 3.20 21.03
CA LYS A 135 10.16 2.27 21.62
C LYS A 135 9.65 2.70 22.99
N ASP A 136 10.49 3.40 23.76
CA ASP A 136 10.12 3.96 25.07
C ASP A 136 9.39 5.32 24.98
N LYS A 137 9.23 5.88 23.77
CA LYS A 137 8.50 7.14 23.61
C LYS A 137 7.01 6.90 23.74
N LEU A 138 6.37 7.67 24.60
CA LEU A 138 4.91 7.70 24.74
C LEU A 138 4.21 8.52 23.65
N GLN A 139 4.97 9.19 22.77
CA GLN A 139 4.42 10.07 21.75
C GLN A 139 5.24 10.03 20.46
N PHE A 140 4.54 9.87 19.34
CA PHE A 140 5.06 9.89 17.98
C PHE A 140 4.48 11.06 17.20
N HIS A 141 5.25 11.53 16.22
CA HIS A 141 4.87 12.63 15.35
C HIS A 141 4.95 12.18 13.90
N GLY A 142 3.95 12.58 13.13
CA GLY A 142 3.91 12.41 11.69
C GLY A 142 3.19 13.58 11.05
N ILE A 143 2.60 13.32 9.89
CA ILE A 143 1.85 14.30 9.11
C ILE A 143 0.37 14.19 9.43
N GLY A 144 -0.20 15.22 10.05
CA GLY A 144 -1.65 15.36 10.22
C GLY A 144 -2.36 15.39 8.86
N ALA A 145 -3.16 14.37 8.58
CA ALA A 145 -3.75 14.14 7.26
C ALA A 145 -5.27 14.38 7.25
N SER A 146 -5.96 14.04 8.32
CA SER A 146 -7.40 14.22 8.46
C SER A 146 -7.71 14.66 9.89
N PRO A 147 -8.36 15.82 10.09
CA PRO A 147 -8.52 16.41 11.42
C PRO A 147 -9.45 15.59 12.31
N GLY A 148 -9.30 15.79 13.63
CA GLY A 148 -10.10 15.16 14.68
C GLY A 148 -9.22 14.45 15.70
N LYS A 149 -9.81 14.11 16.85
CA LYS A 149 -9.17 13.37 17.92
C LYS A 149 -9.97 12.13 18.25
N VAL A 150 -9.30 11.00 18.38
CA VAL A 150 -9.93 9.72 18.73
C VAL A 150 -8.96 8.89 19.55
N ARG A 151 -9.50 8.19 20.55
CA ARG A 151 -8.80 7.18 21.33
C ARG A 151 -9.32 5.81 20.92
N GLY A 152 -8.44 4.84 20.77
CA GLY A 152 -8.85 3.51 20.36
C GLY A 152 -7.74 2.47 20.46
N LYS A 153 -8.13 1.22 20.20
CA LYS A 153 -7.26 0.06 20.26
C LYS A 153 -6.46 -0.07 18.96
N VAL A 154 -5.14 -0.13 19.06
CA VAL A 154 -4.25 -0.34 17.92
C VAL A 154 -4.52 -1.70 17.30
N LYS A 155 -4.62 -1.70 15.97
CA LYS A 155 -4.59 -2.90 15.16
C LYS A 155 -3.65 -2.71 13.98
N ILE A 156 -2.60 -3.51 13.92
CA ILE A 156 -1.56 -3.51 12.89
C ILE A 156 -1.97 -4.48 11.79
N ILE A 157 -2.00 -4.01 10.54
CA ILE A 157 -2.37 -4.84 9.39
C ILE A 157 -1.34 -4.66 8.26
N HIS A 158 -0.62 -5.74 7.96
CA HIS A 158 0.38 -5.77 6.88
C HIS A 158 -0.20 -6.16 5.52
N SER A 159 -1.37 -6.82 5.48
CA SER A 159 -1.99 -7.25 4.23
C SER A 159 -3.52 -7.27 4.30
N LEU A 160 -4.18 -7.17 3.15
CA LEU A 160 -5.65 -7.18 3.03
C LEU A 160 -6.29 -8.55 3.31
N GLN A 161 -5.51 -9.60 3.55
CA GLN A 161 -6.04 -10.95 3.80
C GLN A 161 -6.57 -11.15 5.24
N THR A 162 -6.47 -10.12 6.07
CA THR A 162 -6.89 -10.15 7.47
C THR A 162 -8.41 -10.22 7.63
N ARG A 163 -8.90 -11.21 8.40
CA ARG A 163 -10.34 -11.42 8.69
C ARG A 163 -10.83 -10.72 9.96
N GLU A 164 -10.08 -9.74 10.44
CA GLU A 164 -10.28 -9.21 11.78
C GLU A 164 -11.46 -8.25 11.89
N GLN A 165 -12.01 -8.19 13.11
CA GLN A 165 -13.03 -7.21 13.47
C GLN A 165 -12.38 -5.84 13.62
N ILE A 166 -12.67 -4.98 12.65
CA ILE A 166 -12.37 -3.55 12.70
C ILE A 166 -13.68 -2.79 12.85
N ASP A 167 -13.69 -1.89 13.82
CA ASP A 167 -14.81 -1.03 14.17
C ASP A 167 -14.34 0.41 14.44
N LYS A 168 -15.24 1.23 14.96
CA LYS A 168 -15.01 2.65 15.22
C LYS A 168 -14.16 2.92 16.46
N ASP A 169 -13.88 1.90 17.27
CA ASP A 169 -12.96 2.00 18.41
C ASP A 169 -11.56 1.49 18.05
N THR A 170 -11.37 1.02 16.81
CA THR A 170 -10.09 0.52 16.30
C THR A 170 -9.27 1.62 15.63
N ILE A 171 -8.00 1.76 16.02
CA ILE A 171 -6.98 2.57 15.34
C ILE A 171 -6.16 1.66 14.45
N LEU A 172 -6.32 1.82 13.14
CA LEU A 172 -5.68 0.97 12.16
C LEU A 172 -4.27 1.49 11.83
N VAL A 173 -3.25 0.64 12.00
CA VAL A 173 -1.85 0.94 11.72
C VAL A 173 -1.38 0.13 10.51
N LEU A 174 -0.89 0.82 9.49
CA LEU A 174 -0.57 0.24 8.18
C LEU A 174 0.86 0.62 7.73
N PRO A 175 1.57 -0.25 7.02
CA PRO A 175 2.85 0.13 6.41
C PRO A 175 2.63 1.13 5.25
N TYR A 176 1.57 0.94 4.46
CA TYR A 176 1.20 1.83 3.36
C TYR A 176 -0.29 1.76 3.07
N THR A 177 -0.77 2.68 2.24
CA THR A 177 -2.16 2.69 1.77
C THR A 177 -2.23 2.76 0.25
N ASP A 178 -3.12 1.95 -0.31
CA ASP A 178 -3.50 1.94 -1.72
C ASP A 178 -5.03 1.81 -1.89
N ALA A 179 -5.50 1.74 -3.13
CA ALA A 179 -6.93 1.69 -3.43
C ALA A 179 -7.66 0.51 -2.75
N GLY A 180 -6.99 -0.64 -2.61
CA GLY A 180 -7.55 -1.86 -2.02
C GLY A 180 -7.83 -1.75 -0.52
N TRP A 181 -7.19 -0.82 0.19
CA TRP A 181 -7.42 -0.58 1.62
C TRP A 181 -8.73 0.17 1.92
N SER A 182 -9.31 0.85 0.93
CA SER A 182 -10.43 1.78 1.14
C SER A 182 -11.63 1.17 1.90
N PRO A 183 -12.08 -0.08 1.64
CA PRO A 183 -13.16 -0.69 2.41
C PRO A 183 -12.79 -0.92 3.89
N LEU A 184 -11.53 -1.24 4.16
CA LEU A 184 -11.00 -1.45 5.51
C LEU A 184 -10.89 -0.13 6.27
N LEU A 185 -10.32 0.89 5.62
CA LEU A 185 -10.15 2.23 6.16
C LEU A 185 -11.49 2.82 6.60
N ALA A 186 -12.57 2.62 5.82
CA ALA A 186 -13.90 3.14 6.12
C ALA A 186 -14.48 2.66 7.47
N ARG A 187 -14.04 1.48 7.94
CA ARG A 187 -14.53 0.88 9.19
C ARG A 187 -13.82 1.43 10.42
N ALA A 188 -12.54 1.79 10.30
CA ALA A 188 -11.71 2.24 11.41
C ALA A 188 -12.23 3.51 12.09
N GLY A 189 -11.86 3.68 13.36
CA GLY A 189 -12.02 4.91 14.14
C GLY A 189 -10.92 5.92 13.86
N GLY A 190 -9.71 5.45 13.57
CA GLY A 190 -8.54 6.26 13.26
C GLY A 190 -7.52 5.52 12.40
N ILE A 191 -6.64 6.25 11.71
CA ILE A 191 -5.65 5.68 10.78
C ILE A 191 -4.25 6.21 11.09
N ILE A 192 -3.28 5.29 11.16
CA ILE A 192 -1.86 5.56 11.24
C ILE A 192 -1.18 4.83 10.05
N SER A 193 -0.33 5.52 9.29
CA SER A 193 0.41 4.93 8.16
C SER A 193 1.89 5.26 8.25
N GLU A 194 2.77 4.30 7.95
CA GLU A 194 4.22 4.52 7.96
C GLU A 194 4.68 5.40 6.81
N VAL A 195 4.00 5.33 5.66
CA VAL A 195 4.29 6.16 4.50
C VAL A 195 3.09 7.00 4.08
N GLY A 196 3.36 8.16 3.50
CA GLY A 196 2.40 8.99 2.78
C GLY A 196 2.31 10.43 3.29
N GLY A 197 2.00 11.37 2.41
CA GLY A 197 1.81 12.78 2.77
C GLY A 197 0.35 13.20 2.95
N ARG A 198 0.10 14.50 3.19
CA ARG A 198 -1.27 15.06 3.30
C ARG A 198 -2.15 14.82 2.08
N LEU A 199 -1.55 14.62 0.90
CA LEU A 199 -2.23 14.39 -0.38
C LEU A 199 -2.16 12.93 -0.86
N SER A 200 -1.69 12.00 -0.01
CA SER A 200 -1.67 10.57 -0.32
C SER A 200 -3.08 10.01 -0.45
N HIS A 201 -3.18 8.82 -1.05
CA HIS A 201 -4.45 8.10 -1.17
C HIS A 201 -5.11 7.89 0.20
N GLY A 202 -4.39 7.32 1.17
CA GLY A 202 -4.90 7.12 2.53
C GLY A 202 -5.38 8.42 3.19
N ALA A 203 -4.66 9.53 2.99
CA ALA A 203 -5.05 10.85 3.52
C ALA A 203 -6.34 11.39 2.90
N ILE A 204 -6.51 11.24 1.58
CA ILE A 204 -7.73 11.64 0.88
C ILE A 204 -8.91 10.79 1.38
N VAL A 205 -8.74 9.47 1.42
CA VAL A 205 -9.78 8.53 1.87
C VAL A 205 -10.19 8.80 3.32
N ALA A 206 -9.23 9.02 4.22
CA ALA A 206 -9.51 9.36 5.61
C ALA A 206 -10.38 10.63 5.74
N ARG A 207 -10.07 11.69 4.98
CA ARG A 207 -10.88 12.92 4.98
C ARG A 207 -12.28 12.69 4.41
N GLU A 208 -12.40 11.91 3.34
CA GLU A 208 -13.70 11.59 2.74
C GLU A 208 -14.61 10.85 3.72
N TYR A 209 -14.05 9.97 4.55
CA TYR A 209 -14.79 9.25 5.59
C TYR A 209 -14.82 9.97 6.94
N LYS A 210 -14.24 11.17 7.05
CA LYS A 210 -14.12 11.94 8.30
C LYS A 210 -13.47 11.16 9.44
N ILE A 211 -12.46 10.36 9.10
CA ILE A 211 -11.69 9.55 10.04
C ILE A 211 -10.41 10.31 10.38
N PRO A 212 -10.09 10.58 11.65
CA PRO A 212 -8.82 11.19 12.04
C PRO A 212 -7.64 10.35 11.58
N ALA A 213 -6.62 10.99 11.02
CA ALA A 213 -5.50 10.24 10.44
C ALA A 213 -4.17 10.96 10.54
N VAL A 214 -3.13 10.19 10.86
CA VAL A 214 -1.72 10.60 10.88
C VAL A 214 -0.94 9.71 9.93
N MET A 215 -0.17 10.32 9.03
CA MET A 215 0.64 9.62 8.05
C MET A 215 2.13 9.81 8.35
N ASP A 216 2.99 9.06 7.68
CA ASP A 216 4.46 9.26 7.74
C ASP A 216 5.06 9.10 9.14
N ILE A 217 4.53 8.15 9.94
CA ILE A 217 5.18 7.73 11.18
C ILE A 217 6.09 6.55 10.85
N ALA A 218 7.36 6.83 10.61
CA ALA A 218 8.35 5.80 10.28
C ALA A 218 8.33 4.66 11.32
N HIS A 219 8.28 3.42 10.85
CA HIS A 219 8.24 2.21 11.69
C HIS A 219 7.04 2.12 12.65
N ALA A 220 5.91 2.79 12.39
CA ALA A 220 4.72 2.71 13.23
C ALA A 220 4.24 1.26 13.49
N THR A 221 4.40 0.36 12.52
CA THR A 221 4.04 -1.06 12.65
C THR A 221 4.98 -1.84 13.57
N GLU A 222 6.17 -1.32 13.85
CA GLU A 222 7.14 -1.89 14.79
C GLU A 222 7.16 -1.18 16.16
N LEU A 223 6.81 0.10 16.17
CA LEU A 223 6.80 0.95 17.37
C LEU A 223 5.53 0.78 18.20
N LEU A 224 4.38 0.59 17.54
CA LEU A 224 3.11 0.34 18.20
C LEU A 224 2.89 -1.16 18.40
N ILE A 225 2.03 -1.51 19.36
CA ILE A 225 1.73 -2.91 19.69
C ILE A 225 0.25 -3.16 19.46
N ASP A 226 -0.08 -4.31 18.87
CA ASP A 226 -1.46 -4.77 18.74
C ASP A 226 -2.17 -4.77 20.10
N GLY A 227 -3.34 -4.12 20.12
CA GLY A 227 -4.16 -4.01 21.32
C GLY A 227 -3.79 -2.90 22.30
N GLN A 228 -2.70 -2.17 22.07
CA GLN A 228 -2.35 -0.98 22.82
C GLN A 228 -3.40 0.12 22.63
N ILE A 229 -3.69 0.91 23.68
CA ILE A 229 -4.62 2.02 23.54
C ILE A 229 -3.83 3.29 23.22
N VAL A 230 -4.17 3.91 22.09
CA VAL A 230 -3.56 5.17 21.64
C VAL A 230 -4.61 6.24 21.45
N GLU A 231 -4.21 7.49 21.62
CA GLU A 231 -4.94 8.68 21.21
C GLU A 231 -4.24 9.29 20.01
N ILE A 232 -5.00 9.63 18.96
CA ILE A 232 -4.47 10.32 17.79
C ILE A 232 -5.07 11.72 17.67
N ASP A 233 -4.24 12.69 17.29
CA ASP A 233 -4.65 14.01 16.81
C ASP A 233 -4.27 14.12 15.33
N GLY A 234 -5.26 13.93 14.47
CA GLY A 234 -5.07 13.92 13.03
C GLY A 234 -4.85 15.31 12.42
N GLN A 235 -5.04 16.38 13.19
CA GLN A 235 -4.72 17.75 12.75
C GLN A 235 -3.26 18.09 13.05
N GLN A 236 -2.81 17.84 14.27
CA GLN A 236 -1.42 18.10 14.69
C GLN A 236 -0.45 17.03 14.20
N GLY A 237 -0.95 15.84 13.84
CA GLY A 237 -0.11 14.72 13.43
C GLY A 237 0.54 14.01 14.62
N ILE A 238 -0.17 13.90 15.73
CA ILE A 238 0.35 13.34 16.99
C ILE A 238 -0.32 12.00 17.26
N VAL A 239 0.46 11.02 17.70
CA VAL A 239 -0.02 9.75 18.25
C VAL A 239 0.55 9.60 19.64
N LYS A 240 -0.30 9.41 20.65
CA LYS A 240 0.10 9.24 22.06
C LYS A 240 -0.35 7.89 22.58
N ILE A 241 0.54 7.17 23.22
CA ILE A 241 0.22 5.94 23.95
C ILE A 241 -0.44 6.33 25.28
N VAL A 242 -1.63 5.78 25.54
CA VAL A 242 -2.40 6.06 26.75
C VAL A 242 -2.33 4.91 27.74
N GLU A 243 -2.43 3.67 27.26
CA GLU A 243 -2.26 2.45 28.06
C GLU A 243 -1.42 1.44 27.28
N ASN A 244 -0.38 0.92 27.92
CA ASN A 244 0.39 -0.20 27.39
C ASN A 244 -0.48 -1.46 27.48
N SER A 245 -0.52 -2.26 26.42
CA SER A 245 -1.16 -3.57 26.46
C SER A 245 -0.53 -4.37 27.60
N THR A 246 -1.31 -4.72 28.61
CA THR A 246 -0.89 -5.63 29.67
C THR A 246 -0.50 -6.96 29.02
N ASN A 247 0.78 -7.31 29.09
CA ASN A 247 1.23 -8.68 28.82
C ASN A 247 0.51 -9.59 29.81
N THR A 248 -0.58 -10.22 29.37
CA THR A 248 -1.07 -11.43 30.03
C THR A 248 -0.15 -12.55 29.57
N SER A 249 0.98 -12.68 30.25
CA SER A 249 1.78 -13.89 30.23
C SER A 249 0.93 -14.97 30.89
N GLU A 250 0.25 -15.81 30.09
CA GLU A 250 -0.27 -17.06 30.60
C GLU A 250 0.89 -17.99 30.94
N LYS A 251 0.85 -18.46 32.19
CA LYS A 251 1.68 -19.52 32.77
C LYS A 251 1.34 -20.87 32.17
#